data_AF-A0AAV5FVI5-F1
#
_entry.id   AF-A0AAV5FVI5-F1
#
_cell.length_a   1.000
_cell.length_b   1.000
_cell.length_c   1.000
_cell.angle_alpha   90.00
_cell.angle_beta   90.00
_cell.angle_gamma   90.00
#
_symmetry.space_group_name_H-M   'P 1'
#
loop_
_entity.id
_entity.type
_entity.pdbx_description
1 polymer ?
#
loop_
_entity_poly.entity_id
_entity_poly.type
_entity_poly.pdbx_seq_one_letter_code
_entity_poly.pdbx_strand_id
1 'polypeptide(L)'
;MIETAIGIVDSTGGQYHVLLIIADGQVTRSVDTQSGQLSPQERDTIDAIVKASHFPLSIVLVGVGDGPWDMMHQFDDNIPARSFDNFQFVNFTEIMSKSIAADRKEAEFALSALMEIPTQYKATLDLQLLGYSIMAYNIPY
;
A
#
# COMPACT_ATOMS: atom_id res chain seq x y z
N MET A 1 -8.65 -1.77 7.58
CA MET A 1 -7.24 -2.16 7.81
C MET A 1 -6.31 -0.98 7.58
N ILE A 2 -6.32 -0.36 6.40
CA ILE A 2 -5.51 0.83 6.09
C ILE A 2 -5.76 1.97 7.09
N GLU A 3 -7.03 2.25 7.41
CA GLU A 3 -7.42 3.23 8.44
C GLU A 3 -6.78 2.97 9.82
N THR A 4 -6.62 1.71 10.19
CA THR A 4 -5.96 1.34 11.46
C THR A 4 -4.46 1.64 11.40
N ALA A 5 -3.82 1.39 10.25
CA ALA A 5 -2.40 1.71 10.05
C ALA A 5 -2.15 3.23 10.07
N ILE A 6 -3.06 4.03 9.50
CA ILE A 6 -3.04 5.49 9.62
C ILE A 6 -3.05 5.90 11.10
N GLY A 7 -3.96 5.34 11.91
CA GLY A 7 -4.02 5.62 13.34
C GLY A 7 -2.74 5.23 14.11
N ILE A 8 -2.04 4.17 13.67
CA ILE A 8 -0.74 3.78 14.24
C ILE A 8 0.34 4.82 13.89
N VAL A 9 0.40 5.26 12.63
CA VAL A 9 1.34 6.31 12.20
C VAL A 9 1.15 7.59 13.01
N ASP A 10 -0.10 8.00 13.24
CA ASP A 10 -0.40 9.15 14.10
C ASP A 10 0.04 8.92 15.55
N SER A 11 -0.29 7.77 16.12
CA SER A 11 0.06 7.44 17.52
C SER A 11 1.57 7.33 17.77
N THR A 12 2.36 7.11 16.72
CA THR A 12 3.82 7.02 16.77
C THR A 12 4.52 8.35 16.45
N GLY A 13 3.75 9.43 16.29
CA GLY A 13 4.28 10.78 16.03
C GLY A 13 4.68 11.00 14.57
N GLY A 14 4.05 10.30 13.62
CA GLY A 14 4.39 10.39 12.20
C GLY A 14 5.67 9.64 11.85
N GLN A 15 5.98 8.54 12.54
CA GLN A 15 7.05 7.64 12.12
C GLN A 15 6.68 6.91 10.84
N TYR A 16 7.67 6.65 10.00
CA TYR A 16 7.45 5.92 8.76
C TYR A 16 7.07 4.46 9.03
N HIS A 17 6.01 3.99 8.37
CA HIS A 17 5.55 2.60 8.47
C HIS A 17 5.36 1.97 7.09
N VAL A 18 5.53 0.65 7.04
CA VAL A 18 5.15 -0.18 5.89
C VAL A 18 4.05 -1.15 6.36
N LEU A 19 2.86 -1.02 5.79
CA LEU A 19 1.75 -1.94 6.00
C LEU A 19 1.83 -3.08 4.98
N LEU A 20 2.08 -4.29 5.46
CA LEU A 20 2.01 -5.51 4.65
C LEU A 20 0.63 -6.15 4.78
N ILE A 21 -0.11 -6.26 3.67
CA ILE A 21 -1.41 -6.94 3.61
C ILE A 21 -1.22 -8.23 2.83
N ILE A 22 -1.63 -9.37 3.39
CA ILE A 22 -1.64 -10.66 2.68
C ILE A 22 -3.09 -11.04 2.43
N ALA A 23 -3.48 -11.18 1.17
CA ALA A 23 -4.86 -11.43 0.77
C ALA A 23 -4.94 -12.37 -0.44
N ASP A 24 -6.09 -13.03 -0.63
CA ASP A 24 -6.31 -14.01 -1.70
C ASP A 24 -6.99 -13.45 -2.96
N GLY A 25 -7.02 -12.13 -3.11
CA GLY A 25 -7.49 -11.44 -4.32
C GLY A 25 -9.01 -11.28 -4.42
N GLN A 26 -9.75 -11.86 -3.48
CA GLN A 26 -11.19 -11.67 -3.38
C GLN A 26 -11.53 -10.37 -2.64
N VAL A 27 -11.04 -9.23 -3.15
CA VAL A 27 -11.70 -7.95 -2.85
C VAL A 27 -13.04 -8.04 -3.57
N THR A 28 -14.07 -8.42 -2.82
CA THR A 28 -15.44 -8.73 -3.24
C THR A 28 -15.91 -7.88 -4.42
N ARG A 29 -15.63 -8.33 -5.65
CA ARG A 29 -16.39 -7.89 -6.81
C ARG A 29 -17.81 -8.33 -6.53
N SER A 30 -18.73 -7.37 -6.42
CA SER A 30 -20.14 -7.72 -6.46
C SER A 30 -20.36 -8.44 -7.77
N VAL A 31 -20.99 -9.62 -7.72
CA VAL A 31 -21.34 -10.39 -8.92
C VAL A 31 -22.23 -9.56 -9.88
N ASP A 32 -22.77 -8.43 -9.38
CA ASP A 32 -23.65 -7.48 -10.07
C ASP A 32 -22.94 -6.22 -10.63
N THR A 33 -21.63 -6.01 -10.42
CA THR A 33 -20.94 -4.84 -11.00
C THR A 33 -20.65 -5.04 -12.48
N GLN A 34 -21.22 -4.17 -13.33
CA GLN A 34 -20.93 -4.14 -14.77
C GLN A 34 -19.42 -3.94 -15.01
N SER A 35 -18.90 -4.57 -16.07
CA SER A 35 -17.50 -4.45 -16.48
C SER A 35 -17.09 -2.98 -16.58
N GLY A 36 -16.18 -2.52 -15.71
CA GLY A 36 -15.68 -1.14 -15.65
C GLY A 36 -16.22 -0.27 -14.50
N GLN A 37 -17.13 -0.77 -13.65
CA GLN A 37 -17.56 -0.06 -12.44
C GLN A 37 -17.00 -0.69 -11.17
N LEU A 38 -16.44 0.17 -10.30
CA LEU A 38 -15.98 -0.23 -8.96
C LEU A 38 -17.17 -0.50 -8.04
N SER A 39 -17.12 -1.62 -7.34
CA SER A 39 -17.98 -1.97 -6.20
C SER A 39 -17.78 -0.98 -5.04
N PRO A 40 -18.74 -0.88 -4.10
CA PRO A 40 -18.57 -0.07 -2.90
C PRO A 40 -17.28 -0.40 -2.13
N GLN A 41 -16.95 -1.69 -2.00
CA GLN A 41 -15.76 -2.15 -1.28
C GLN A 41 -14.45 -1.74 -1.98
N GLU A 42 -14.42 -1.78 -3.31
CA GLU A 42 -13.28 -1.29 -4.08
C GLU A 42 -13.11 0.23 -3.92
N ARG A 43 -14.21 0.99 -3.93
CA ARG A 43 -14.16 2.45 -3.70
C ARG A 43 -13.65 2.79 -2.31
N ASP A 44 -14.18 2.14 -1.28
CA ASP A 44 -13.74 2.35 0.10
C ASP A 44 -12.24 2.02 0.26
N THR A 45 -11.75 1.01 -0.46
CA THR A 45 -10.33 0.65 -0.48
C THR A 45 -9.49 1.74 -1.16
N ILE A 46 -9.92 2.25 -2.32
CA ILE A 46 -9.23 3.36 -3.01
C ILE A 46 -9.21 4.61 -2.13
N ASP A 47 -10.35 4.99 -1.55
CA ASP A 47 -10.46 6.16 -0.69
C ASP A 47 -9.52 6.04 0.52
N ALA A 48 -9.41 4.84 1.11
CA ALA A 48 -8.46 4.58 2.18
C ALA A 48 -6.99 4.68 1.73
N ILE A 49 -6.64 4.22 0.53
CA ILE A 49 -5.29 4.36 -0.03
C ILE A 49 -4.96 5.84 -0.29
N VAL A 50 -5.89 6.60 -0.90
CA VAL A 50 -5.74 8.04 -1.13
C VAL A 50 -5.56 8.78 0.19
N LYS A 51 -6.37 8.46 1.20
CA LYS A 51 -6.22 9.03 2.54
C LYS A 51 -4.85 8.71 3.13
N ALA A 52 -4.41 7.44 3.05
CA ALA A 52 -3.11 7.01 3.55
C ALA A 52 -1.92 7.74 2.89
N SER A 53 -2.06 8.24 1.66
CA SER A 53 -1.00 9.00 0.99
C SER A 53 -0.69 10.36 1.63
N HIS A 54 -1.49 10.80 2.61
CA HIS A 54 -1.24 12.01 3.41
C HIS A 54 -0.46 11.70 4.71
N PHE A 55 -0.01 10.45 4.88
CA PHE A 55 0.74 9.99 6.04
C PHE A 55 2.06 9.35 5.57
N PRO A 56 3.09 9.26 6.44
CA PRO A 56 4.32 8.53 6.13
C PRO A 56 4.08 7.00 6.19
N LEU A 57 3.24 6.51 5.28
CA LEU A 57 2.76 5.14 5.22
C LEU A 57 2.87 4.59 3.79
N SER A 58 3.64 3.52 3.65
CA SER A 58 3.65 2.69 2.45
C SER A 58 2.80 1.45 2.66
N ILE A 59 2.14 0.98 1.60
CA ILE A 59 1.27 -0.19 1.62
C ILE A 59 1.80 -1.20 0.60
N VAL A 60 2.04 -2.43 1.04
CA VAL A 60 2.41 -3.55 0.16
C VAL A 60 1.32 -4.60 0.25
N LEU A 61 0.64 -4.85 -0.86
CA LEU A 61 -0.34 -5.93 -0.98
C LEU A 61 0.30 -7.16 -1.61
N VAL A 62 0.35 -8.24 -0.82
CA VAL A 62 0.85 -9.54 -1.25
C VAL A 62 -0.33 -10.44 -1.59
N GLY A 63 -0.49 -10.71 -2.89
CA GLY A 63 -1.51 -11.60 -3.42
C GLY A 63 -1.10 -13.06 -3.33
N VAL A 64 -1.90 -13.89 -2.65
CA VAL A 64 -1.74 -15.35 -2.57
C VAL A 64 -2.93 -16.07 -3.23
N GLY A 65 -2.75 -17.30 -3.71
CA GLY A 65 -3.78 -18.01 -4.46
C GLY A 65 -3.93 -17.56 -5.92
N ASP A 66 -5.10 -17.84 -6.49
CA ASP A 66 -5.32 -17.84 -7.94
C ASP A 66 -5.78 -16.48 -8.52
N GLY A 67 -6.08 -15.50 -7.68
CA GLY A 67 -6.63 -14.21 -8.10
C GLY A 67 -8.13 -14.27 -8.43
N PRO A 68 -8.65 -13.39 -9.31
CA PRO A 68 -7.94 -12.52 -10.26
C PRO A 68 -7.27 -11.27 -9.65
N TRP A 69 -6.19 -10.79 -10.27
CA TRP A 69 -5.38 -9.65 -9.79
C TRP A 69 -5.48 -8.38 -10.64
N ASP A 70 -6.31 -8.38 -11.70
CA ASP A 70 -6.41 -7.26 -12.65
C ASP A 70 -6.65 -5.91 -11.97
N MET A 71 -7.49 -5.91 -10.93
CA MET A 71 -7.79 -4.69 -10.15
C MET A 71 -6.60 -4.21 -9.32
N MET A 72 -5.80 -5.12 -8.79
CA MET A 72 -4.65 -4.76 -7.98
C MET A 72 -3.55 -4.13 -8.84
N HIS A 73 -3.40 -4.59 -10.09
CA HIS A 73 -2.56 -3.92 -11.07
C HIS A 73 -3.08 -2.53 -11.46
N GLN A 74 -4.40 -2.33 -11.53
CA GLN A 74 -4.96 -0.98 -11.76
C GLN A 74 -4.68 -0.02 -10.60
N PHE A 75 -4.63 -0.53 -9.36
CA PHE A 75 -4.35 0.26 -8.16
C PHE A 75 -2.87 0.66 -8.04
N ASP A 76 -1.96 -0.16 -8.55
CA ASP A 76 -0.53 0.15 -8.67
C ASP A 76 -0.31 1.42 -9.53
N ASP A 77 -0.88 1.43 -10.74
CA ASP A 77 -0.53 2.42 -11.76
C ASP A 77 -1.44 3.67 -11.78
N ASN A 78 -2.70 3.56 -11.33
CA ASN A 78 -3.75 4.52 -11.72
C ASN A 78 -4.70 4.95 -10.59
N ILE A 79 -4.23 5.12 -9.34
CA ILE A 79 -5.06 5.77 -8.30
C ILE A 79 -4.98 7.30 -8.46
N PRO A 80 -6.05 7.98 -8.92
CA PRO A 80 -6.06 9.45 -9.00
C PRO A 80 -6.09 10.07 -7.59
N ALA A 81 -5.56 11.28 -7.48
CA ALA A 81 -5.62 12.14 -6.28
C ALA A 81 -4.79 11.72 -5.04
N ARG A 82 -3.96 10.66 -5.13
CA ARG A 82 -2.94 10.39 -4.10
C ARG A 82 -1.81 11.42 -4.15
N SER A 83 -1.27 11.77 -2.98
CA SER A 83 -0.19 12.77 -2.85
C SER A 83 1.17 12.25 -3.32
N PHE A 84 1.39 10.95 -3.19
CA PHE A 84 2.51 10.22 -3.78
C PHE A 84 2.08 8.76 -4.02
N ASP A 85 2.87 8.03 -4.81
CA ASP A 85 2.67 6.60 -4.97
C ASP A 85 3.00 5.88 -3.66
N ASN A 86 2.00 5.34 -2.96
CA ASN A 86 2.14 4.74 -1.65
C ASN A 86 1.67 3.28 -1.59
N PHE A 87 1.43 2.65 -2.74
CA PHE A 87 0.84 1.32 -2.83
C PHE A 87 1.60 0.47 -3.84
N GLN A 88 1.99 -0.73 -3.42
CA GLN A 88 2.69 -1.71 -4.25
C GLN A 88 1.96 -3.04 -4.22
N PHE A 89 1.65 -3.62 -5.39
CA PHE A 89 1.12 -4.99 -5.50
C PHE A 89 2.20 -6.02 -5.84
N VAL A 90 2.18 -7.17 -5.16
CA VAL A 90 3.08 -8.31 -5.43
C VAL A 90 2.29 -9.61 -5.54
N ASN A 91 2.34 -10.23 -6.72
CA ASN A 91 1.78 -11.56 -6.95
C ASN A 91 2.72 -12.66 -6.41
N PHE A 92 2.55 -13.02 -5.14
CA PHE A 92 3.40 -14.01 -4.47
C PHE A 92 3.26 -15.40 -5.10
N THR A 93 2.04 -15.82 -5.45
CA THR A 93 1.80 -17.12 -6.08
C THR A 93 2.58 -17.25 -7.38
N GLU A 94 2.55 -16.21 -8.22
CA GLU A 94 3.28 -16.20 -9.48
C GLU A 94 4.78 -16.32 -9.27
N ILE A 95 5.38 -15.51 -8.38
CA ILE A 95 6.81 -15.58 -8.07
C ILE A 95 7.18 -16.98 -7.55
N MET A 96 6.39 -17.50 -6.62
CA MET A 96 6.67 -18.80 -5.99
C MET A 96 6.43 -19.98 -6.93
N SER A 97 5.64 -19.82 -7.99
CA SER A 97 5.41 -20.84 -9.02
C SER A 97 6.56 -21.01 -10.02
N LYS A 98 7.50 -20.05 -10.09
CA LYS A 98 8.61 -20.07 -11.07
C LYS A 98 9.48 -21.31 -10.92
N SER A 99 10.00 -21.84 -12.03
CA SER A 99 10.92 -22.99 -12.02
C SER A 99 12.38 -22.55 -11.81
N ILE A 100 12.64 -21.94 -10.66
CA ILE A 100 13.97 -21.47 -10.22
C ILE A 100 14.24 -21.94 -8.78
N ALA A 101 15.49 -21.79 -8.32
CA ALA A 101 15.86 -22.15 -6.95
C ALA A 101 15.11 -21.30 -5.90
N ALA A 102 14.84 -21.88 -4.72
CA ALA A 102 14.00 -21.26 -3.69
C ALA A 102 14.55 -19.92 -3.19
N ASP A 103 15.86 -19.85 -2.96
CA ASP A 103 16.59 -18.63 -2.59
C ASP A 103 16.38 -17.50 -3.60
N ARG A 104 16.33 -17.82 -4.90
CA ARG A 104 16.04 -16.84 -5.96
C ARG A 104 14.60 -16.37 -5.94
N LYS A 105 13.63 -17.23 -5.63
CA LYS A 105 12.22 -16.84 -5.47
C LYS A 105 12.03 -15.89 -4.29
N GLU A 106 12.69 -16.18 -3.17
CA GLU A 106 12.67 -15.34 -1.98
C GLU A 106 13.31 -13.97 -2.26
N ALA A 107 14.45 -13.95 -2.93
CA ALA A 107 15.11 -12.70 -3.34
C ALA A 107 14.25 -11.88 -4.31
N GLU A 108 13.59 -12.56 -5.27
CA GLU A 108 12.68 -11.91 -6.21
C GLU A 108 11.45 -11.33 -5.50
N PHE A 109 10.84 -12.08 -4.60
CA PHE A 109 9.73 -11.59 -3.77
C PHE A 109 10.14 -10.39 -2.92
N ALA A 110 11.28 -10.47 -2.23
CA ALA A 110 11.79 -9.38 -1.40
C ALA A 110 12.05 -8.12 -2.23
N LEU A 111 12.63 -8.27 -3.43
CA LEU A 111 12.84 -7.16 -4.35
C LEU A 111 11.51 -6.56 -4.79
N SER A 112 10.56 -7.38 -5.25
CA SER A 112 9.24 -6.91 -5.70
C SER A 112 8.44 -6.22 -4.58
N ALA A 113 8.57 -6.67 -3.35
CA ALA A 113 7.89 -6.08 -2.19
C ALA A 113 8.52 -4.76 -1.73
N LEU A 114 9.83 -4.57 -1.95
CA LEU A 114 10.58 -3.46 -1.37
C LEU A 114 11.10 -2.45 -2.39
N MET A 115 11.00 -2.72 -3.70
CA MET A 115 11.60 -1.88 -4.74
C MET A 115 11.10 -0.44 -4.73
N GLU A 116 9.86 -0.21 -4.32
CA GLU A 116 9.29 1.14 -4.24
C GLU A 116 9.61 1.86 -2.93
N ILE A 117 9.82 1.12 -1.85
CA ILE A 117 9.97 1.66 -0.49
C ILE A 117 11.00 2.79 -0.39
N PRO A 118 12.20 2.73 -1.02
CA PRO A 118 13.14 3.85 -0.99
C PRO A 118 12.59 5.14 -1.59
N THR A 119 11.87 5.05 -2.72
CA THR A 119 11.27 6.20 -3.40
C THR A 119 10.07 6.73 -2.60
N GLN A 120 9.24 5.83 -2.08
CA GLN A 120 8.09 6.17 -1.25
C GLN A 120 8.51 6.87 0.04
N TYR A 121 9.51 6.33 0.75
CA TYR A 121 10.10 6.97 1.93
C TYR A 121 10.61 8.38 1.61
N LYS A 122 11.34 8.54 0.49
CA LYS A 122 11.80 9.86 0.05
C LYS A 122 10.64 10.83 -0.23
N ALA A 123 9.58 10.37 -0.86
CA ALA A 123 8.39 11.20 -1.09
C ALA A 123 7.78 11.71 0.22
N THR A 124 7.76 10.88 1.28
CA THR A 124 7.27 11.31 2.60
C THR A 124 8.14 12.41 3.24
N LEU A 125 9.45 12.43 2.96
CA LEU A 125 10.35 13.52 3.37
C LEU A 125 10.09 14.79 2.55
N ASP A 126 9.99 14.66 1.23
CA ASP A 126 9.80 15.79 0.31
C ASP A 126 8.45 16.48 0.53
N LEU A 127 7.41 15.72 0.89
CA LEU A 127 6.09 16.21 1.28
C LEU A 127 5.99 16.63 2.76
N GLN A 128 7.09 16.55 3.52
CA GLN A 128 7.17 16.91 4.93
C GLN A 128 6.17 16.14 5.82
N LEU A 129 5.86 14.89 5.48
CA LEU A 129 4.96 14.00 6.21
C LEU A 129 5.63 13.30 7.40
N LEU A 130 6.97 13.20 7.38
CA LEU A 130 7.72 12.46 8.38
C LEU A 130 7.94 13.30 9.66
N GLY A 131 7.51 12.75 10.79
CA GLY A 131 7.79 13.29 12.12
C GLY A 131 7.04 14.58 12.44
N TYR A 132 5.87 14.45 13.07
CA TYR A 132 5.10 15.59 13.60
C TYR A 132 5.06 15.58 15.14
N SER A 133 6.22 15.62 15.81
CA SER A 133 6.30 16.17 17.18
C SER A 133 7.75 16.33 17.68
N ILE A 134 8.34 17.54 17.50
CA ILE A 134 9.03 18.34 18.56
C ILE A 134 8.97 19.86 18.22
N MET A 135 7.91 20.38 17.57
CA MET A 135 7.80 21.84 17.32
C MET A 135 6.50 22.47 17.82
N ALA A 136 5.59 21.71 18.44
CA ALA A 136 4.26 22.21 18.85
C ALA A 136 4.11 22.53 20.35
N TYR A 137 5.18 22.56 21.15
CA TYR A 137 5.13 22.92 22.58
C TYR A 137 6.20 23.94 23.02
N ASN A 138 6.52 24.93 22.19
CA ASN A 138 7.13 26.17 22.67
C ASN A 138 6.12 27.31 22.56
N ILE A 139 5.21 27.38 23.53
CA ILE A 139 4.49 28.62 23.84
C ILE A 139 5.41 29.41 24.78
N PRO A 140 5.97 30.57 24.37
CA PRO A 140 6.63 31.46 25.32
C PRO A 140 5.55 32.17 26.16
N TYR A 141 5.66 32.06 27.48
CA TYR A 141 5.03 32.98 28.42
C TYR A 141 5.83 34.29 28.48
#